data_AF-A0A847AX93-F1
#
_entry.id   AF-A0A847AX93-F1
#
_cell.length_a   1.000
_cell.length_b   1.000
_cell.length_c   1.000
_cell.angle_alpha   90.00
_cell.angle_beta   90.00
_cell.angle_gamma   90.00
#
_symmetry.space_group_name_H-M   'P 1'
#
loop_
_entity.id
_entity.type
_entity.pdbx_description
1 polymer ?
#
loop_
_entity_poly.entity_id
_entity_poly.type
_entity_poly.pdbx_seq_one_letter_code
_entity_poly.pdbx_strand_id
1 'polypeptide(L)'
;LTSPAQALVDHITQAEHSVYFNLFTFSFNEESIIGALEYAHLAGVEVRGVVESGQGTSMSTLEILRGMGIDVIPDGNPGNLHHKFVVIDAGTPNAKVITGSYNWTPNALNVNDENFLVIHSSAMADLFWQEFQKNYSIASGSLYVRDEPAIGNLLVYPSPAKFTDDLSVEYRLSSMVQEVSATIFTLSGAEVVTINPSFYPGSDNKFIWDMKNKAGHDIAPGLYFIRLEVKTGDGNFSSMDKFAVIR
;
A
#
# COMPACT_ATOMS: atom_id res chain seq x y z
N LEU A 1 -21.52 -17.64 20.80
CA LEU A 1 -20.46 -16.99 20.00
C LEU A 1 -21.17 -16.30 18.84
N THR A 2 -20.91 -15.01 18.62
CA THR A 2 -21.44 -14.27 17.47
C THR A 2 -20.82 -14.83 16.19
N SER A 3 -21.60 -15.03 15.13
CA SER A 3 -21.05 -15.48 13.84
C SER A 3 -20.19 -14.38 13.20
N PRO A 4 -19.21 -14.71 12.34
CA PRO A 4 -18.45 -13.71 11.58
C PRO A 4 -19.35 -12.73 10.81
N ALA A 5 -20.42 -13.23 10.17
CA ALA A 5 -21.40 -12.41 9.47
C ALA A 5 -22.07 -11.38 10.40
N GLN A 6 -22.55 -11.83 11.58
CA GLN A 6 -23.20 -10.94 12.53
C GLN A 6 -22.22 -9.91 13.12
N ALA A 7 -20.99 -10.33 13.43
CA ALA A 7 -19.97 -9.42 13.94
C ALA A 7 -19.60 -8.33 12.91
N LEU A 8 -19.52 -8.70 11.63
CA LEU A 8 -19.30 -7.77 10.54
C LEU A 8 -20.46 -6.77 10.39
N VAL A 9 -21.71 -7.26 10.41
CA VAL A 9 -22.92 -6.42 10.37
C VAL A 9 -22.93 -5.42 11.54
N ASP A 10 -22.63 -5.89 12.75
CA ASP A 10 -22.59 -5.03 13.94
C ASP A 10 -21.54 -3.92 13.79
N HIS A 11 -20.37 -4.23 13.25
CA HIS A 11 -19.32 -3.23 13.04
C HIS A 11 -19.63 -2.24 11.92
N ILE A 12 -20.21 -2.69 10.80
CA ILE A 12 -20.61 -1.80 9.69
C ILE A 12 -21.71 -0.85 10.14
N THR A 13 -22.72 -1.35 10.85
CA THR A 13 -23.85 -0.53 11.33
C THR A 13 -23.46 0.46 12.43
N GLN A 14 -22.33 0.24 13.10
CA GLN A 14 -21.74 1.15 14.10
C GLN A 14 -20.73 2.15 13.51
N ALA A 15 -20.44 2.08 12.20
CA ALA A 15 -19.53 3.04 11.57
C ALA A 15 -20.09 4.46 11.65
N GLU A 16 -19.22 5.44 11.91
CA GLU A 16 -19.60 6.85 12.05
C GLU A 16 -19.16 7.69 10.85
N HIS A 17 -18.08 7.30 10.17
CA HIS A 17 -17.42 8.10 9.14
C HIS A 17 -17.25 7.38 7.81
N SER A 18 -16.70 6.15 7.83
CA SER A 18 -16.40 5.44 6.59
C SER A 18 -16.38 3.92 6.73
N VAL A 19 -16.66 3.25 5.61
CA VAL A 19 -16.54 1.80 5.43
C VAL A 19 -15.88 1.55 4.07
N TYR A 20 -14.64 1.08 4.08
CA TYR A 20 -13.85 0.80 2.88
C TYR A 20 -13.44 -0.66 2.83
N PHE A 21 -13.79 -1.38 1.76
CA PHE A 21 -13.50 -2.82 1.68
C PHE A 21 -12.82 -3.24 0.38
N ASN A 22 -11.91 -4.21 0.49
CA ASN A 22 -11.39 -4.97 -0.65
C ASN A 22 -11.78 -6.44 -0.48
N LEU A 23 -12.48 -7.00 -1.48
CA LEU A 23 -12.99 -8.37 -1.41
C LEU A 23 -12.72 -9.19 -2.66
N PHE A 24 -12.24 -10.39 -2.43
CA PHE A 24 -12.15 -11.40 -3.47
C PHE A 24 -13.53 -11.90 -3.88
N THR A 25 -14.45 -12.14 -2.94
CA THR A 25 -15.78 -12.65 -3.29
C THR A 25 -16.83 -12.05 -2.38
N PHE A 26 -17.84 -11.43 -2.99
CA PHE A 26 -19.06 -10.96 -2.35
C PHE A 26 -20.27 -11.52 -3.10
N SER A 27 -21.14 -12.24 -2.40
CA SER A 27 -22.36 -12.82 -2.93
C SER A 27 -23.58 -11.99 -2.54
N PHE A 28 -24.50 -11.78 -3.48
CA PHE A 28 -25.80 -11.17 -3.23
C PHE A 28 -26.64 -11.91 -2.17
N ASN A 29 -26.35 -13.18 -1.91
CA ASN A 29 -27.04 -13.98 -0.90
C ASN A 29 -26.65 -13.60 0.54
N GLU A 30 -25.62 -12.76 0.74
CA GLU A 30 -25.31 -12.15 2.04
C GLU A 30 -26.17 -10.90 2.27
N GLU A 31 -27.49 -11.09 2.27
CA GLU A 31 -28.48 -10.00 2.37
C GLU A 31 -28.28 -9.14 3.64
N SER A 32 -27.85 -9.76 4.73
CA SER A 32 -27.58 -9.04 5.99
C SER A 32 -26.41 -8.06 5.88
N ILE A 33 -25.34 -8.43 5.17
CA ILE A 33 -24.17 -7.57 4.94
C ILE A 33 -24.55 -6.46 3.97
N ILE A 34 -25.31 -6.77 2.92
CA ILE A 34 -25.82 -5.76 1.98
C ILE A 34 -26.69 -4.73 2.70
N GLY A 35 -27.63 -5.18 3.53
CA GLY A 35 -28.48 -4.30 4.32
C GLY A 35 -27.69 -3.44 5.32
N ALA A 36 -26.60 -3.96 5.90
CA ALA A 36 -25.72 -3.19 6.76
C ALA A 36 -24.99 -2.07 6.00
N LEU A 37 -24.48 -2.35 4.80
CA LEU A 37 -23.82 -1.35 3.95
C LEU A 37 -24.80 -0.28 3.48
N GLU A 38 -26.00 -0.67 3.07
CA GLU A 38 -27.07 0.27 2.70
C GLU A 38 -27.46 1.15 3.89
N TYR A 39 -27.64 0.56 5.07
CA TYR A 39 -27.94 1.31 6.30
C TYR A 39 -26.87 2.35 6.61
N ALA A 40 -25.58 1.97 6.57
CA ALA A 40 -24.47 2.88 6.80
C ALA A 40 -24.45 4.01 5.75
N HIS A 41 -24.61 3.66 4.47
CA HIS A 41 -24.65 4.64 3.39
C HIS A 41 -25.79 5.66 3.56
N LEU A 42 -26.99 5.19 3.89
CA LEU A 42 -28.15 6.05 4.16
C LEU A 42 -27.99 6.90 5.42
N ALA A 43 -27.18 6.46 6.39
CA ALA A 43 -26.80 7.24 7.56
C ALA A 43 -25.73 8.31 7.27
N GLY A 44 -25.25 8.41 6.03
CA GLY A 44 -24.24 9.39 5.60
C GLY A 44 -22.79 8.93 5.79
N VAL A 45 -22.58 7.67 6.15
CA VAL A 45 -21.25 7.05 6.20
C VAL A 45 -20.74 6.87 4.77
N GLU A 46 -19.48 7.20 4.51
CA GLU A 46 -18.89 6.98 3.20
C GLU A 46 -18.59 5.48 3.00
N VAL A 47 -19.33 4.83 2.10
CA VAL A 47 -19.17 3.40 1.81
C VAL A 47 -18.57 3.22 0.42
N ARG A 48 -17.40 2.59 0.34
CA ARG A 48 -16.74 2.28 -0.93
C ARG A 48 -16.12 0.89 -0.93
N GLY A 49 -16.08 0.25 -2.10
CA GLY A 49 -15.57 -1.10 -2.25
C GLY A 49 -14.75 -1.31 -3.52
N VAL A 50 -13.71 -2.13 -3.42
CA VAL A 50 -13.05 -2.76 -4.56
C VAL A 50 -13.29 -4.26 -4.50
N VAL A 51 -13.75 -4.85 -5.59
CA VAL A 51 -13.99 -6.29 -5.66
C VAL A 51 -13.25 -6.93 -6.82
N GLU A 52 -12.91 -8.20 -6.70
CA GLU A 52 -12.33 -8.98 -7.79
C GLU A 52 -13.21 -8.95 -9.05
N SER A 53 -12.63 -8.52 -10.17
CA SER A 53 -13.27 -8.34 -11.48
C SER A 53 -13.46 -9.65 -12.27
N GLY A 54 -12.71 -10.70 -11.96
CA GLY A 54 -12.76 -12.00 -12.63
C GLY A 54 -13.76 -12.98 -12.02
N GLN A 55 -13.25 -14.07 -11.44
CA GLN A 55 -14.07 -15.19 -10.91
C GLN A 55 -14.65 -14.92 -9.51
N GLY A 56 -14.44 -13.72 -8.98
CA GLY A 56 -14.75 -13.38 -7.59
C GLY A 56 -16.20 -12.97 -7.38
N THR A 57 -16.50 -11.69 -7.60
CA THR A 57 -17.83 -11.12 -7.28
C THR A 57 -18.73 -11.11 -8.51
N SER A 58 -19.98 -11.56 -8.35
CA SER A 58 -20.92 -11.58 -9.48
C SER A 58 -21.32 -10.17 -9.90
N MET A 59 -21.52 -9.97 -11.21
CA MET A 59 -22.05 -8.71 -11.76
C MET A 59 -23.39 -8.31 -11.12
N SER A 60 -24.24 -9.28 -10.78
CA SER A 60 -25.52 -8.99 -10.10
C SER A 60 -25.33 -8.38 -8.71
N THR A 61 -24.33 -8.84 -7.94
CA THR A 61 -24.03 -8.28 -6.62
C THR A 61 -23.57 -6.83 -6.74
N LEU A 62 -22.72 -6.55 -7.74
CA LEU A 62 -22.27 -5.20 -8.06
C LEU A 62 -23.41 -4.27 -8.47
N GLU A 63 -24.32 -4.74 -9.34
CA GLU A 63 -25.47 -3.97 -9.80
C GLU A 63 -26.41 -3.59 -8.65
N ILE A 64 -26.64 -4.50 -7.70
CA ILE A 64 -27.45 -4.24 -6.50
C ILE A 64 -26.82 -3.12 -5.66
N LEU A 65 -25.54 -3.25 -5.31
CA LEU A 65 -24.83 -2.27 -4.47
C LEU A 65 -24.77 -0.89 -5.13
N ARG A 66 -24.48 -0.85 -6.44
CA ARG A 66 -24.49 0.39 -7.22
C ARG A 66 -25.89 0.99 -7.34
N GLY A 67 -26.91 0.16 -7.46
CA GLY A 67 -28.31 0.58 -7.44
C GLY A 67 -28.72 1.26 -6.14
N MET A 68 -28.05 0.92 -5.03
CA MET A 68 -28.20 1.55 -3.71
C MET A 68 -27.39 2.85 -3.56
N GLY A 69 -26.62 3.26 -4.57
CA GLY A 69 -25.73 4.42 -4.50
C GLY A 69 -24.37 4.14 -3.86
N ILE A 70 -24.08 2.88 -3.52
CA ILE A 70 -22.80 2.47 -2.93
C ILE A 70 -21.76 2.32 -4.03
N ASP A 71 -20.62 2.97 -3.85
CA ASP A 71 -19.56 2.99 -4.85
C ASP A 71 -18.66 1.77 -4.75
N VAL A 72 -19.02 0.72 -5.48
CA VAL A 72 -18.27 -0.53 -5.57
C VAL A 72 -17.76 -0.73 -6.99
N ILE A 73 -16.45 -0.89 -7.13
CA ILE A 73 -15.77 -0.96 -8.42
C ILE A 73 -15.02 -2.29 -8.54
N PRO A 74 -15.15 -3.02 -9.67
CA PRO A 74 -14.23 -4.10 -9.99
C PRO A 74 -12.78 -3.60 -9.97
N ASP A 75 -11.87 -4.40 -9.45
CA ASP A 75 -10.46 -4.09 -9.45
C ASP A 75 -9.92 -3.91 -10.88
N GLY A 76 -8.85 -3.13 -11.03
CA GLY A 76 -8.18 -2.90 -12.32
C GLY A 76 -6.82 -3.58 -12.44
N ASN A 77 -6.49 -4.53 -11.57
CA ASN A 77 -5.17 -5.15 -11.54
C ASN A 77 -5.10 -6.34 -12.52
N PRO A 78 -3.92 -6.64 -13.11
CA PRO A 78 -3.79 -7.71 -14.10
C PRO A 78 -3.78 -9.13 -13.49
N GLY A 79 -3.75 -9.26 -12.16
CA GLY A 79 -3.86 -10.51 -11.41
C GLY A 79 -5.15 -10.56 -10.59
N ASN A 80 -5.19 -11.44 -9.59
CA ASN A 80 -6.37 -11.59 -8.74
C ASN A 80 -6.24 -10.73 -7.46
N LEU A 81 -7.23 -9.88 -7.19
CA LEU A 81 -7.47 -9.21 -5.91
C LEU A 81 -7.96 -10.23 -4.85
N HIS A 82 -7.04 -10.92 -4.18
CA HIS A 82 -7.39 -11.92 -3.17
C HIS A 82 -7.59 -11.37 -1.74
N HIS A 83 -7.77 -10.06 -1.59
CA HIS A 83 -8.01 -9.43 -0.28
C HIS A 83 -9.36 -9.84 0.31
N LYS A 84 -9.45 -9.92 1.65
CA LYS A 84 -10.71 -10.00 2.40
C LYS A 84 -10.62 -9.10 3.62
N PHE A 85 -10.84 -7.80 3.43
CA PHE A 85 -10.82 -6.87 4.55
C PHE A 85 -11.83 -5.75 4.39
N VAL A 86 -12.19 -5.15 5.53
CA VAL A 86 -12.89 -3.87 5.60
C VAL A 86 -12.21 -2.98 6.66
N VAL A 87 -12.01 -1.72 6.31
CA VAL A 87 -11.58 -0.65 7.21
C VAL A 87 -12.80 0.17 7.58
N ILE A 88 -12.97 0.42 8.87
CA ILE A 88 -14.08 1.20 9.41
C ILE A 88 -13.50 2.44 10.10
N ASP A 89 -14.11 3.59 9.81
CA ASP A 89 -13.77 4.92 10.33
C ASP A 89 -12.30 5.31 10.08
N ALA A 90 -11.80 5.07 8.87
CA ALA A 90 -10.41 5.30 8.50
C ALA A 90 -9.95 6.75 8.77
N GLY A 91 -8.69 6.92 9.19
CA GLY A 91 -8.13 8.23 9.55
C GLY A 91 -8.61 8.78 10.90
N THR A 92 -9.44 8.04 11.64
CA THR A 92 -9.90 8.43 12.99
C THR A 92 -9.19 7.64 14.11
N PRO A 93 -9.17 8.16 15.35
CA PRO A 93 -8.65 7.40 16.50
C PRO A 93 -9.39 6.08 16.79
N ASN A 94 -10.65 5.95 16.34
CA ASN A 94 -11.49 4.77 16.53
C ASN A 94 -11.42 3.78 15.36
N ALA A 95 -10.56 4.07 14.37
CA ALA A 95 -10.41 3.25 13.19
C ALA A 95 -10.05 1.81 13.55
N LYS A 96 -10.65 0.86 12.82
CA LYS A 96 -10.41 -0.57 12.98
C LYS A 96 -10.39 -1.25 11.62
N VAL A 97 -9.72 -2.38 11.55
CA VAL A 97 -9.75 -3.24 10.39
C VAL A 97 -10.28 -4.60 10.77
N ILE A 98 -11.18 -5.13 9.93
CA ILE A 98 -11.63 -6.51 9.98
C ILE A 98 -10.98 -7.23 8.80
N THR A 99 -10.32 -8.34 9.05
CA THR A 99 -9.61 -9.11 8.02
C THR A 99 -9.59 -10.60 8.34
N GLY A 100 -9.22 -11.41 7.36
CA GLY A 100 -9.03 -12.84 7.55
C GLY A 100 -9.12 -13.62 6.24
N SER A 101 -9.63 -14.86 6.32
CA SER A 101 -9.95 -15.66 5.13
C SER A 101 -11.40 -15.52 4.68
N TYR A 102 -12.27 -14.99 5.55
CA TYR A 102 -13.71 -14.90 5.36
C TYR A 102 -14.13 -14.06 4.14
N ASN A 103 -14.60 -14.74 3.09
CA ASN A 103 -15.30 -14.10 1.97
C ASN A 103 -16.75 -13.80 2.36
N TRP A 104 -17.37 -12.78 1.77
CA TRP A 104 -18.77 -12.43 2.06
C TRP A 104 -19.69 -13.32 1.22
N THR A 105 -19.79 -14.59 1.61
CA THR A 105 -20.57 -15.62 0.92
C THR A 105 -21.20 -16.61 1.89
N PRO A 106 -22.36 -17.21 1.53
CA PRO A 106 -23.00 -18.21 2.39
C PRO A 106 -22.11 -19.43 2.69
N ASN A 107 -21.23 -19.81 1.77
CA ASN A 107 -20.31 -20.93 1.97
C ASN A 107 -19.25 -20.63 3.04
N ALA A 108 -18.75 -19.40 3.10
CA ALA A 108 -17.81 -18.96 4.13
C ALA A 108 -18.43 -19.02 5.54
N LEU A 109 -19.75 -18.87 5.65
CA LEU A 109 -20.47 -18.99 6.91
C LEU A 109 -20.82 -20.44 7.28
N ASN A 110 -21.27 -21.25 6.31
CA ASN A 110 -21.94 -22.52 6.60
C ASN A 110 -21.11 -23.76 6.29
N VAL A 111 -20.01 -23.63 5.54
CA VAL A 111 -19.28 -24.77 4.97
C VAL A 111 -17.79 -24.69 5.29
N ASN A 112 -17.18 -23.51 5.16
CA ASN A 112 -15.74 -23.35 5.30
C ASN A 112 -15.31 -23.07 6.75
N ASP A 113 -14.12 -23.53 7.12
CA ASP A 113 -13.42 -23.08 8.32
C ASP A 113 -12.68 -21.77 7.99
N GLU A 114 -13.28 -20.64 8.36
CA GLU A 114 -12.74 -19.31 8.09
C GLU A 114 -12.14 -18.67 9.34
N ASN A 115 -11.07 -17.88 9.17
CA ASN A 115 -10.61 -16.98 10.22
C ASN A 115 -11.20 -15.58 10.03
N PHE A 116 -11.50 -14.95 11.16
CA PHE A 116 -12.09 -13.61 11.23
C PHE A 116 -11.43 -12.85 12.38
N LEU A 117 -10.73 -11.78 12.06
CA LEU A 117 -10.01 -10.95 13.01
C LEU A 117 -10.57 -9.54 12.99
N VAL A 118 -10.92 -9.04 14.17
CA VAL A 118 -11.23 -7.62 14.39
C VAL A 118 -10.04 -6.99 15.10
N ILE A 119 -9.40 -6.02 14.46
CA ILE A 119 -8.20 -5.36 14.97
C ILE A 119 -8.54 -3.90 15.26
N HIS A 120 -8.63 -3.57 16.55
CA HIS A 120 -8.83 -2.20 17.04
C HIS A 120 -7.49 -1.47 17.16
N SER A 121 -6.99 -0.99 16.02
CA SER A 121 -5.74 -0.23 15.95
C SER A 121 -5.79 0.71 14.76
N SER A 122 -5.76 2.02 15.01
CA SER A 122 -5.76 3.03 13.95
C SER A 122 -4.53 2.89 13.06
N ALA A 123 -3.35 2.62 13.63
CA ALA A 123 -2.13 2.39 12.86
C ALA A 123 -2.24 1.20 11.89
N MET A 124 -2.91 0.12 12.30
CA MET A 124 -3.16 -1.01 11.40
C MET A 124 -4.23 -0.67 10.37
N ALA A 125 -5.32 -0.01 10.80
CA ALA A 125 -6.38 0.44 9.91
C ALA A 125 -5.84 1.34 8.80
N ASP A 126 -4.90 2.24 9.10
CA ASP A 126 -4.27 3.15 8.14
C ASP A 126 -3.46 2.39 7.07
N LEU A 127 -2.75 1.32 7.43
CA LEU A 127 -2.03 0.49 6.45
C LEU A 127 -2.98 -0.20 5.46
N PHE A 128 -4.10 -0.73 5.96
CA PHE A 128 -5.14 -1.32 5.11
C PHE A 128 -5.89 -0.27 4.31
N TRP A 129 -6.08 0.92 4.85
CA TRP A 129 -6.71 2.04 4.16
C TRP A 129 -5.86 2.51 2.98
N GLN A 130 -4.54 2.63 3.15
CA GLN A 130 -3.62 2.94 2.04
C GLN A 130 -3.68 1.90 0.93
N GLU A 131 -3.75 0.61 1.28
CA GLU A 131 -3.92 -0.46 0.29
C GLU A 131 -5.29 -0.41 -0.40
N PHE A 132 -6.37 -0.06 0.33
CA PHE A 132 -7.67 0.23 -0.27
C PHE A 132 -7.59 1.39 -1.26
N GLN A 133 -7.03 2.53 -0.85
CA GLN A 133 -6.98 3.74 -1.70
C GLN A 133 -6.19 3.48 -2.99
N LYS A 134 -5.07 2.76 -2.89
CA LYS A 134 -4.30 2.28 -4.05
C LYS A 134 -5.13 1.40 -4.99
N ASN A 135 -5.84 0.40 -4.47
CA ASN A 135 -6.61 -0.51 -5.32
C ASN A 135 -7.81 0.22 -5.94
N TYR A 136 -8.42 1.13 -5.18
CA TYR A 136 -9.53 1.96 -5.63
C TYR A 136 -9.10 2.99 -6.68
N SER A 137 -7.91 3.59 -6.58
CA SER A 137 -7.35 4.49 -7.60
C SER A 137 -7.07 3.76 -8.92
N ILE A 138 -6.49 2.56 -8.84
CA ILE A 138 -6.27 1.68 -10.00
C ILE A 138 -7.61 1.33 -10.66
N ALA A 139 -8.59 0.91 -9.86
CA ALA A 139 -9.91 0.51 -10.33
C ALA A 139 -10.71 1.67 -10.97
N SER A 140 -10.65 2.86 -10.38
CA SER A 140 -11.39 4.04 -10.83
C SER A 140 -10.70 4.80 -11.96
N GLY A 141 -9.46 4.47 -12.30
CA GLY A 141 -8.65 5.23 -13.26
C GLY A 141 -8.29 6.65 -12.78
N SER A 142 -8.52 6.94 -11.49
CA SER A 142 -8.15 8.22 -10.86
C SER A 142 -6.70 8.14 -10.39
N LEU A 143 -5.88 9.15 -10.72
CA LEU A 143 -4.49 9.21 -10.25
C LEU A 143 -4.48 9.31 -8.71
N TYR A 144 -3.85 8.33 -8.06
CA TYR A 144 -3.61 8.38 -6.62
C TYR A 144 -2.65 9.52 -6.30
N VAL A 145 -3.11 10.54 -5.57
CA VAL A 145 -2.20 11.50 -4.95
C VAL A 145 -1.74 10.87 -3.64
N ARG A 146 -0.51 10.38 -3.62
CA ARG A 146 0.10 9.81 -2.42
C ARG A 146 0.25 10.87 -1.33
N ASP A 147 -0.22 10.57 -0.12
CA ASP A 147 0.12 11.36 1.08
C ASP A 147 1.57 11.11 1.55
N GLU A 148 2.20 10.00 1.16
CA GLU A 148 3.59 9.65 1.46
C GLU A 148 4.49 9.79 0.22
N PRO A 149 5.64 10.48 0.29
CA PRO A 149 6.56 10.61 -0.83
C PRO A 149 7.09 9.23 -1.25
N ALA A 150 7.33 9.03 -2.55
CA ALA A 150 7.83 7.75 -3.05
C ALA A 150 9.16 7.33 -2.43
N ILE A 151 9.96 8.32 -2.04
CA ILE A 151 11.22 8.20 -1.32
C ILE A 151 11.13 9.06 -0.06
N GLY A 152 11.28 8.46 1.11
CA GLY A 152 11.42 9.15 2.39
C GLY A 152 12.82 8.95 2.97
N ASN A 153 13.28 9.90 3.79
CA ASN A 153 14.47 9.75 4.66
C ASN A 153 15.74 9.19 3.96
N LEU A 154 16.09 9.69 2.77
CA LEU A 154 17.36 9.34 2.12
C LEU A 154 18.52 9.90 2.96
N LEU A 155 19.38 9.00 3.44
CA LEU A 155 20.53 9.31 4.28
C LEU A 155 21.76 8.54 3.80
N VAL A 156 22.87 9.25 3.64
CA VAL A 156 24.19 8.63 3.39
C VAL A 156 25.06 8.73 4.63
N TYR A 157 25.53 7.59 5.14
CA TYR A 157 26.33 7.51 6.36
C TYR A 157 27.46 6.46 6.26
N PRO A 158 28.66 6.71 6.80
CA PRO A 158 29.09 7.96 7.42
C PRO A 158 29.32 9.08 6.41
N SER A 159 29.18 10.33 6.85
CA SER A 159 29.56 11.51 6.08
C SER A 159 30.24 12.52 7.01
N PRO A 160 31.57 12.76 6.87
CA PRO A 160 32.46 12.22 5.85
C PRO A 160 32.76 10.71 6.02
N ALA A 161 32.91 10.00 4.91
CA ALA A 161 33.32 8.60 4.86
C ALA A 161 34.82 8.44 4.62
N LYS A 162 35.43 7.43 5.23
CA LYS A 162 36.79 6.98 4.93
C LYS A 162 36.74 5.73 4.07
N PHE A 163 37.78 5.46 3.29
CA PHE A 163 37.88 4.26 2.44
C PHE A 163 37.85 2.93 3.22
N THR A 164 38.06 2.96 4.53
CA THR A 164 37.92 1.79 5.42
C THR A 164 36.49 1.57 5.90
N ASP A 165 35.58 2.51 5.64
CA ASP A 165 34.20 2.46 6.10
C ASP A 165 33.30 1.81 5.04
N ASP A 166 32.31 1.04 5.49
CA ASP A 166 31.18 0.66 4.66
C ASP A 166 30.25 1.88 4.51
N LEU A 167 30.16 2.48 3.31
CA LEU A 167 29.24 3.59 3.07
C LEU A 167 27.81 3.07 2.94
N SER A 168 27.00 3.30 3.97
CA SER A 168 25.59 2.96 4.02
C SER A 168 24.73 4.03 3.36
N VAL A 169 23.81 3.59 2.51
CA VAL A 169 22.73 4.42 1.96
C VAL A 169 21.42 3.87 2.48
N GLU A 170 20.74 4.64 3.30
CA GLU A 170 19.47 4.28 3.96
C GLU A 170 18.34 5.15 3.41
N TYR A 171 17.18 4.55 3.15
CA TYR A 171 16.02 5.26 2.60
C TYR A 171 14.73 4.48 2.86
N ARG A 172 13.62 5.19 2.94
CA ARG A 172 12.28 4.61 3.05
C ARG A 172 11.61 4.59 1.69
N LEU A 173 11.04 3.45 1.32
CA LEU A 173 10.25 3.30 0.11
C LEU A 173 8.76 3.15 0.44
N SER A 174 7.94 3.80 -0.36
CA SER A 174 6.51 3.50 -0.46
C SER A 174 6.22 2.08 -0.98
N SER A 175 4.98 1.60 -0.84
CA SER A 175 4.56 0.24 -1.22
C SER A 175 4.44 -0.06 -2.72
N MET A 176 4.49 0.94 -3.61
CA MET A 176 4.29 0.76 -5.08
C MET A 176 5.56 0.86 -5.92
N VAL A 177 6.73 0.67 -5.32
CA VAL A 177 8.00 0.78 -6.04
C VAL A 177 8.24 -0.48 -6.86
N GLN A 178 8.50 -0.30 -8.16
CA GLN A 178 8.76 -1.35 -9.14
C GLN A 178 10.23 -1.44 -9.51
N GLU A 179 10.94 -0.30 -9.52
CA GLU A 179 12.37 -0.22 -9.81
C GLU A 179 13.03 0.83 -8.92
N VAL A 180 14.28 0.57 -8.55
CA VAL A 180 15.14 1.48 -7.77
C VAL A 180 16.52 1.51 -8.42
N SER A 181 17.04 2.71 -8.67
CA SER A 181 18.44 2.94 -9.02
C SER A 181 19.03 4.03 -8.14
N ALA A 182 20.30 3.88 -7.82
CA ALA A 182 21.07 4.86 -7.08
C ALA A 182 22.30 5.25 -7.90
N THR A 183 22.38 6.50 -8.34
CA THR A 183 23.49 6.99 -9.15
C THR A 183 24.32 7.99 -8.35
N ILE A 184 25.63 7.78 -8.35
CA ILE A 184 26.60 8.63 -7.65
C ILE A 184 27.21 9.58 -8.66
N PHE A 185 27.28 10.86 -8.31
CA PHE A 185 27.83 11.93 -9.13
C PHE A 185 28.94 12.69 -8.41
N THR A 186 29.91 13.18 -9.17
CA THR A 186 30.87 14.18 -8.71
C THR A 186 30.20 15.55 -8.55
N LEU A 187 30.89 16.49 -7.90
CA LEU A 187 30.45 17.90 -7.83
C LEU A 187 30.24 18.56 -9.21
N SER A 188 30.93 18.09 -10.26
CA SER A 188 30.74 18.59 -11.63
C SER A 188 29.55 17.94 -12.35
N GLY A 189 28.82 17.03 -11.68
CA GLY A 189 27.71 16.28 -12.27
C GLY A 189 28.13 15.08 -13.12
N ALA A 190 29.41 14.67 -13.08
CA ALA A 190 29.86 13.49 -13.81
C ALA A 190 29.44 12.22 -13.07
N GLU A 191 28.86 11.26 -13.78
CA GLU A 191 28.47 9.97 -13.22
C GLU A 191 29.72 9.14 -12.84
N VAL A 192 29.68 8.61 -11.62
CA VAL A 192 30.70 7.73 -11.03
C VAL A 192 30.30 6.26 -11.22
N VAL A 193 29.09 5.92 -10.78
CA VAL A 193 28.51 4.57 -10.83
C VAL A 193 26.99 4.65 -10.65
N THR A 194 26.28 3.71 -11.26
CA THR A 194 24.86 3.46 -11.00
C THR A 194 24.71 2.06 -10.37
N ILE A 195 23.96 1.99 -9.28
CA ILE A 195 23.73 0.79 -8.48
C ILE A 195 22.23 0.50 -8.53
N ASN A 196 21.86 -0.76 -8.79
CA ASN A 196 20.47 -1.22 -8.75
C ASN A 196 20.30 -2.10 -7.50
N PRO A 197 20.06 -1.52 -6.31
CA PRO A 197 20.01 -2.28 -5.08
C PRO A 197 18.80 -3.22 -5.07
N SER A 198 18.91 -4.35 -4.36
CA SER A 198 17.72 -5.08 -3.93
C SER A 198 16.91 -4.18 -3.00
N PHE A 199 15.58 -4.28 -3.08
CA PHE A 199 14.70 -3.42 -2.31
C PHE A 199 13.43 -4.14 -1.88
N TYR A 200 12.81 -3.58 -0.85
CA TYR A 200 11.58 -4.04 -0.22
C TYR A 200 10.58 -2.87 -0.19
N PRO A 201 9.55 -2.85 -1.06
CA PRO A 201 8.53 -1.80 -1.05
C PRO A 201 7.83 -1.68 0.30
N GLY A 202 7.43 -0.45 0.66
CA GLY A 202 6.66 -0.16 1.89
C GLY A 202 7.48 -0.22 3.18
N SER A 203 8.81 -0.29 3.07
CA SER A 203 9.70 -0.48 4.21
C SER A 203 10.96 0.38 4.12
N ASP A 204 11.73 0.37 5.21
CA ASP A 204 13.05 0.97 5.24
C ASP A 204 14.06 0.04 4.55
N ASN A 205 14.90 0.63 3.71
CA ASN A 205 15.83 -0.05 2.84
C ASN A 205 17.25 0.46 3.09
N LYS A 206 18.22 -0.40 2.80
CA LYS A 206 19.64 -0.12 2.98
C LYS A 206 20.47 -0.87 1.96
N PHE A 207 21.46 -0.20 1.39
CA PHE A 207 22.57 -0.89 0.73
C PHE A 207 23.90 -0.28 1.13
N ILE A 208 24.97 -1.05 0.96
CA ILE A 208 26.35 -0.62 1.21
C ILE A 208 27.02 -0.42 -0.15
N TRP A 209 27.70 0.70 -0.32
CA TRP A 209 28.57 0.95 -1.45
C TRP A 209 30.03 0.98 -1.01
N ASP A 210 30.88 0.33 -1.80
CA ASP A 210 32.32 0.16 -1.57
C ASP A 210 33.16 1.36 -2.03
N MET A 211 32.52 2.47 -2.41
CA MET A 211 33.17 3.68 -2.93
C MET A 211 34.01 3.44 -4.19
N LYS A 212 33.65 2.43 -5.01
CA LYS A 212 34.29 2.18 -6.31
C LYS A 212 33.45 2.72 -7.46
N ASN A 213 34.14 3.26 -8.46
CA ASN A 213 33.52 3.66 -9.71
C ASN A 213 33.16 2.44 -10.59
N LYS A 214 32.49 2.69 -11.72
CA LYS A 214 32.11 1.64 -12.69
C LYS A 214 33.24 0.75 -13.22
N ALA A 215 34.50 1.18 -13.12
CA ALA A 215 35.67 0.39 -13.52
C ALA A 215 36.27 -0.42 -12.34
N GLY A 216 35.68 -0.35 -11.15
CA GLY A 216 36.18 -1.01 -9.94
C GLY A 216 37.33 -0.29 -9.24
N HIS A 217 37.61 0.96 -9.62
CA HIS A 217 38.64 1.76 -8.95
C HIS A 217 38.04 2.63 -7.85
N ASP A 218 38.77 2.81 -6.75
CA ASP A 218 38.37 3.70 -5.67
C ASP A 218 38.18 5.13 -6.20
N ILE A 219 37.14 5.81 -5.71
CA ILE A 219 36.91 7.22 -6.03
C ILE A 219 37.95 8.11 -5.33
N ALA A 220 38.13 9.34 -5.80
CA ALA A 220 39.00 10.29 -5.13
C ALA A 220 38.34 10.84 -3.84
N PRO A 221 39.12 11.30 -2.85
CA PRO A 221 38.57 12.14 -1.79
C PRO A 221 37.89 13.38 -2.38
N GLY A 222 36.72 13.75 -1.87
CA GLY A 222 35.94 14.86 -2.42
C GLY A 222 34.50 14.90 -1.96
N LEU A 223 33.73 15.83 -2.54
CA LEU A 223 32.29 15.94 -2.34
C LEU A 223 31.55 15.23 -3.48
N TYR A 224 30.54 14.45 -3.12
CA TYR A 224 29.74 13.64 -4.02
C TYR A 224 28.25 13.85 -3.74
N PHE A 225 27.44 13.55 -4.74
CA PHE A 225 25.98 13.45 -4.62
C PHE A 225 25.55 12.04 -4.93
N ILE A 226 24.52 11.58 -4.24
CA ILE A 226 23.76 10.41 -4.64
C ILE A 226 22.38 10.87 -5.10
N ARG A 227 21.89 10.31 -6.20
CA ARG A 227 20.50 10.42 -6.63
C ARG A 227 19.88 9.04 -6.55
N LEU A 228 18.85 8.91 -5.73
CA LEU A 228 17.99 7.75 -5.73
C LEU A 228 16.83 8.04 -6.68
N GLU A 229 16.66 7.21 -7.70
CA GLU A 229 15.52 7.25 -8.62
C GLU A 229 14.65 6.02 -8.37
N VAL A 230 13.35 6.24 -8.27
CA VAL A 230 12.37 5.18 -8.10
C VAL A 230 11.28 5.29 -9.14
N LYS A 231 10.93 4.15 -9.71
CA LYS A 231 9.81 4.02 -10.64
C LYS A 231 8.67 3.32 -9.94
N THR A 232 7.49 3.91 -10.08
CA THR A 232 6.22 3.37 -9.59
C THR A 232 5.26 3.21 -10.76
N GLY A 233 4.10 2.61 -10.54
CA GLY A 233 3.04 2.58 -11.55
C GLY A 233 2.57 3.97 -12.00
N ASP A 234 2.71 4.97 -11.13
CA ASP A 234 2.14 6.31 -11.31
C ASP A 234 3.16 7.36 -11.80
N GLY A 235 4.44 6.96 -11.94
CA GLY A 235 5.49 7.84 -12.42
C GLY A 235 6.87 7.57 -11.84
N ASN A 236 7.81 8.45 -12.21
CA ASN A 236 9.20 8.42 -11.79
C ASN A 236 9.46 9.52 -10.75
N PHE A 237 10.11 9.16 -9.66
CA PHE A 237 10.44 10.07 -8.57
C PHE A 237 11.94 10.00 -8.30
N SER A 238 12.51 11.10 -7.80
CA SER A 238 13.90 11.13 -7.40
C SER A 238 14.12 11.91 -6.11
N SER A 239 15.13 11.51 -5.36
CA SER A 239 15.64 12.22 -4.20
C SER A 239 17.16 12.26 -4.27
N MET A 240 17.76 13.30 -3.69
CA MET A 240 19.21 13.48 -3.70
C MET A 240 19.72 13.81 -2.31
N ASP A 241 20.90 13.29 -2.00
CA ASP A 241 21.67 13.66 -0.82
C ASP A 241 23.15 13.86 -1.19
N LYS A 242 23.91 14.53 -0.32
CA LYS A 242 25.33 14.84 -0.51
C LYS A 242 26.16 14.19 0.58
N PHE A 243 27.36 13.74 0.22
CA PHE A 243 28.31 13.17 1.17
C PHE A 243 29.74 13.50 0.79
N ALA A 244 30.62 13.49 1.79
CA ALA A 244 32.05 13.72 1.60
C ALA A 244 32.83 12.42 1.78
N VAL A 245 33.89 12.23 1.00
CA VAL A 245 34.87 11.15 1.15
C VAL A 245 36.22 11.76 1.49
N ILE A 246 36.87 11.22 2.52
CA ILE A 246 38.17 11.63 3.03
C ILE A 246 39.12 10.43 3.10
N ARG A 247 40.42 10.72 3.25
CA ARG A 247 41.45 9.69 3.47
C ARG A 247 41.44 9.16 4.89
#